data_AF-C6VYE0-F1
#
_entry.id   AF-C6VYE0-F1
#
_cell.length_a   1.000
_cell.length_b   1.000
_cell.length_c   1.000
_cell.angle_alpha   90.00
_cell.angle_beta   90.00
_cell.angle_gamma   90.00
#
_symmetry.space_group_name_H-M   'P 1'
#
loop_
_entity.id
_entity.type
_entity.pdbx_description
1 polymer ?
#
loop_
_entity_poly.entity_id
_entity_poly.type
_entity_poly.pdbx_seq_one_letter_code
_entity_poly.pdbx_strand_id
1 'polypeptide(L)'
;MKTDGIFEVVPGSLYSVRFAGESKHELRKVFELWNDWAYLESFFDEHYADLLAFWENTSVEEAVTATIDEAHKLEKALLRIAHLGRDGGFENLSTLFKPLQRYTCGLEKLERSKARGFRMHSWLRIYAIRLSVNHFVITGGAIKLTRTMNERAHLEEELRKLDAVREFLKVDQKDEFGLFELF
;
A
#
# COMPACT_ATOMS: atom_id res chain seq x y z
N MET A 1 -15.99 1.57 4.34
CA MET A 1 -15.21 0.97 5.45
C MET A 1 -14.95 2.03 6.49
N LYS A 2 -15.02 1.71 7.79
CA LYS A 2 -14.78 2.68 8.87
C LYS A 2 -13.33 2.58 9.33
N THR A 3 -12.61 3.70 9.27
CA THR A 3 -11.28 3.86 9.88
C THR A 3 -11.43 3.91 11.40
N ASP A 4 -10.69 3.06 12.11
CA ASP A 4 -10.64 3.04 13.58
C ASP A 4 -9.54 3.97 14.11
N GLY A 5 -8.38 3.95 13.45
CA GLY A 5 -7.28 4.85 13.78
C GLY A 5 -6.15 4.80 12.75
N ILE A 6 -5.24 5.76 12.85
CA ILE A 6 -4.02 5.83 12.05
C ILE A 6 -2.84 5.67 13.00
N PHE A 7 -1.99 4.69 12.72
CA PHE A 7 -0.88 4.30 13.58
C PHE A 7 0.44 4.70 12.95
N GLU A 8 1.31 5.24 13.79
CA GLU A 8 2.66 5.61 13.38
C GLU A 8 3.54 4.36 13.24
N VAL A 9 4.14 4.19 12.06
CA VAL A 9 5.11 3.13 11.77
C VAL A 9 6.52 3.70 11.83
N VAL A 10 6.74 4.84 11.16
CA VAL A 10 7.96 5.64 11.25
C VAL A 10 7.56 7.08 11.58
N PRO A 11 8.02 7.64 12.71
CA PRO A 11 7.62 8.96 13.16
C PRO A 11 7.78 10.06 12.12
N GLY A 12 6.68 10.79 11.86
CA GLY A 12 6.62 11.91 10.92
C GLY A 12 6.77 11.52 9.46
N SER A 13 6.72 10.23 9.11
CA SER A 13 7.04 9.74 7.76
C SER A 13 6.08 8.69 7.25
N LEU A 14 5.93 7.59 7.97
CA LEU A 14 5.13 6.44 7.53
C LEU A 14 4.09 6.11 8.59
N TYR A 15 2.84 6.12 8.16
CA TYR A 15 1.69 5.76 8.97
C TYR A 15 0.93 4.62 8.31
N SER A 16 0.11 3.91 9.08
CA SER A 16 -0.73 2.83 8.58
C SER A 16 -2.10 2.88 9.24
N VAL A 17 -3.14 2.72 8.43
CA VAL A 17 -4.52 2.67 8.92
C VAL A 17 -4.79 1.35 9.64
N ARG A 18 -5.62 1.39 10.68
CA ARG A 18 -6.36 0.25 11.21
C ARG A 18 -7.84 0.48 10.98
N PHE A 19 -8.53 -0.50 10.42
CA PHE A 19 -9.96 -0.45 10.20
C PHE A 19 -10.74 -1.04 11.38
N ALA A 20 -12.00 -0.65 11.53
CA ALA A 20 -12.85 -1.12 12.62
C ALA A 20 -13.01 -2.65 12.58
N GLY A 21 -12.82 -3.29 13.73
CA GLY A 21 -12.86 -4.76 13.87
C GLY A 21 -11.52 -5.45 13.65
N GLU A 22 -10.49 -4.74 13.20
CA GLU A 22 -9.15 -5.28 12.99
C GLU A 22 -8.28 -5.11 14.23
N SER A 23 -7.47 -6.13 14.54
CA SER A 23 -6.53 -6.07 15.67
C SER A 23 -5.21 -5.37 15.32
N LYS A 24 -4.84 -5.35 14.03
CA LYS A 24 -3.56 -4.85 13.53
C LYS A 24 -3.78 -3.80 12.44
N HIS A 25 -2.84 -2.87 12.31
CA HIS A 25 -2.84 -1.92 11.20
C HIS A 25 -2.48 -2.64 9.88
N GLU A 26 -2.94 -2.08 8.77
CA GLU A 26 -2.92 -2.74 7.45
C GLU A 26 -1.51 -3.08 6.96
N LEU A 27 -0.50 -2.22 7.18
CA LEU A 27 0.87 -2.52 6.77
C LEU A 27 1.39 -3.81 7.43
N ARG A 28 1.11 -4.01 8.72
CA ARG A 28 1.52 -5.22 9.44
C ARG A 28 0.75 -6.43 8.95
N LYS A 29 -0.56 -6.30 8.73
CA LYS A 29 -1.37 -7.39 8.16
C LYS A 29 -0.86 -7.84 6.80
N VAL A 30 -0.57 -6.89 5.92
CA VAL A 30 -0.08 -7.16 4.56
C VAL A 30 1.22 -7.97 4.60
N PHE A 31 2.21 -7.55 5.39
CA PHE A 31 3.47 -8.27 5.47
C PHE A 31 3.36 -9.60 6.23
N GLU A 32 2.47 -9.73 7.22
CA GLU A 32 2.21 -11.03 7.84
C GLU A 32 1.62 -12.02 6.84
N LEU A 33 0.64 -11.60 6.03
CA LEU A 33 0.05 -12.44 4.97
C LEU A 33 1.06 -12.78 3.87
N TRP A 34 1.88 -11.82 3.44
CA TRP A 34 2.90 -12.06 2.42
C TRP A 34 4.09 -12.89 2.90
N ASN A 35 4.17 -13.19 4.19
CA ASN A 35 5.16 -14.10 4.76
C ASN A 35 4.53 -15.41 5.29
N ASP A 36 3.22 -15.61 5.08
CA ASP A 36 2.52 -16.83 5.41
C ASP A 36 2.45 -17.74 4.17
N TRP A 37 3.17 -18.86 4.24
CA TRP A 37 3.22 -19.85 3.17
C TRP A 37 1.82 -20.39 2.83
N ALA A 38 1.04 -20.79 3.83
CA ALA A 38 -0.25 -21.46 3.63
C ALA A 38 -1.28 -20.50 3.01
N TYR A 39 -1.25 -19.24 3.43
CA TYR A 39 -2.06 -18.19 2.81
C TYR A 39 -1.69 -17.99 1.34
N LEU A 40 -0.39 -17.87 1.04
CA LEU A 40 0.08 -17.61 -0.32
C LEU A 40 -0.22 -18.79 -1.26
N GLU A 41 0.02 -20.01 -0.80
CA GLU A 41 -0.31 -21.23 -1.55
C GLU A 41 -1.80 -21.24 -1.92
N SER A 42 -2.68 -21.05 -0.93
CA SER A 42 -4.12 -20.96 -1.15
C SER A 42 -4.51 -19.84 -2.13
N PHE A 43 -3.88 -18.67 -2.00
CA PHE A 43 -4.14 -17.51 -2.87
C PHE A 43 -3.72 -17.79 -4.33
N PHE A 44 -2.54 -18.37 -4.54
CA PHE A 44 -2.04 -18.67 -5.88
C PHE A 44 -2.77 -19.84 -6.53
N ASP A 45 -3.24 -20.82 -5.75
CA ASP A 45 -4.11 -21.89 -6.25
C ASP A 45 -5.46 -21.33 -6.72
N GLU A 46 -6.10 -20.46 -5.91
CA GLU A 46 -7.37 -19.82 -6.27
C GLU A 46 -7.24 -18.94 -7.53
N HIS A 47 -6.10 -18.25 -7.68
CA HIS A 47 -5.84 -17.32 -8.77
C HIS A 47 -4.86 -17.87 -9.83
N TYR A 48 -4.73 -19.19 -9.94
CA TYR A 48 -3.74 -19.83 -10.81
C TYR A 48 -3.88 -19.43 -12.29
N ALA A 49 -5.13 -19.28 -12.77
CA ALA A 49 -5.39 -18.82 -14.13
C ALA A 49 -4.85 -17.39 -14.40
N ASP A 50 -4.92 -16.50 -13.41
CA ASP A 50 -4.39 -15.14 -13.54
C ASP A 50 -2.86 -15.13 -13.50
N LEU A 51 -2.26 -16.00 -12.69
CA LEU A 51 -0.81 -16.17 -12.62
C LEU A 51 -0.26 -16.56 -14.00
N LEU A 52 -0.85 -17.58 -14.62
CA LEU A 52 -0.41 -18.08 -15.93
C LEU A 52 -0.62 -17.08 -17.07
N ALA A 53 -1.66 -16.24 -16.99
CA ALA A 53 -1.97 -15.27 -18.04
C ALA A 53 -0.89 -14.19 -18.24
N PHE A 54 -0.06 -13.92 -17.22
CA PHE A 54 0.94 -12.86 -17.24
C PHE A 54 2.36 -13.32 -16.87
N TRP A 55 2.50 -14.45 -16.16
CA TRP A 55 3.77 -15.04 -15.73
C TRP A 55 3.88 -16.50 -16.17
N GLU A 56 3.78 -16.70 -17.48
CA GLU A 56 3.89 -17.99 -18.16
C GLU A 56 4.97 -18.89 -17.53
N ASN A 57 4.61 -20.16 -17.28
CA ASN A 57 5.48 -21.20 -16.70
C ASN A 57 5.87 -21.03 -15.21
N THR A 58 5.25 -20.12 -14.46
CA THR A 58 5.50 -20.02 -13.00
C THR A 58 4.68 -21.05 -12.24
N SER A 59 5.32 -21.88 -11.41
CA SER A 59 4.60 -22.79 -10.51
C SER A 59 4.06 -22.04 -9.28
N VAL A 60 3.08 -22.63 -8.59
CA VAL A 60 2.54 -22.05 -7.34
C VAL A 60 3.65 -21.93 -6.29
N GLU A 61 4.44 -22.98 -6.09
CA GLU A 61 5.57 -22.99 -5.15
C GLU A 61 6.62 -21.91 -5.46
N GLU A 62 6.94 -21.72 -6.74
CA GLU A 62 7.84 -20.65 -7.21
C GLU A 62 7.25 -19.26 -6.93
N ALA A 63 5.95 -19.08 -7.19
CA ALA A 63 5.25 -17.83 -6.92
C ALA A 63 5.21 -17.50 -5.42
N VAL A 64 4.96 -18.50 -4.56
CA VAL A 64 4.97 -18.38 -3.10
C VAL A 64 6.37 -17.95 -2.63
N THR A 65 7.39 -18.71 -3.01
CA THR A 65 8.79 -18.46 -2.60
C THR A 65 9.24 -17.07 -3.04
N ALA A 66 8.96 -16.72 -4.31
CA ALA A 66 9.35 -15.43 -4.84
C ALA A 66 8.58 -14.26 -4.21
N THR A 67 7.34 -14.50 -3.75
CA THR A 67 6.54 -13.51 -3.02
C THR A 67 7.13 -13.23 -1.65
N ILE A 68 7.45 -14.27 -0.88
CA ILE A 68 8.05 -14.14 0.46
C ILE A 68 9.38 -13.38 0.38
N ASP A 69 10.24 -13.78 -0.55
CA ASP A 69 11.53 -13.13 -0.77
C ASP A 69 11.39 -11.66 -1.17
N GLU A 70 10.42 -11.34 -2.02
CA GLU A 70 10.17 -9.97 -2.44
C GLU A 70 9.54 -9.13 -1.32
N ALA A 71 8.62 -9.69 -0.55
CA ALA A 71 7.97 -9.03 0.58
C ALA A 71 8.99 -8.62 1.64
N HIS A 72 9.90 -9.51 2.02
CA HIS A 72 11.01 -9.20 2.95
C HIS A 72 11.90 -8.06 2.45
N LYS A 73 12.23 -8.03 1.15
CA LYS A 73 13.05 -6.96 0.55
C LYS A 73 12.28 -5.64 0.53
N LEU A 74 11.01 -5.68 0.18
CA LEU A 74 10.13 -4.52 0.09
C LEU A 74 9.90 -3.88 1.46
N GLU A 75 9.64 -4.68 2.50
CA GLU A 75 9.48 -4.19 3.88
C GLU A 75 10.72 -3.46 4.36
N LYS A 76 11.90 -4.11 4.27
CA LYS A 76 13.18 -3.52 4.68
C LYS A 76 13.47 -2.22 3.93
N ALA A 77 13.21 -2.19 2.63
CA ALA A 77 13.46 -1.00 1.82
C ALA A 77 12.48 0.13 2.15
N LEU A 78 11.19 -0.18 2.33
CA LEU A 78 10.17 0.79 2.71
C LEU A 78 10.53 1.49 4.03
N LEU A 79 10.87 0.71 5.07
CA LEU A 79 11.26 1.26 6.36
C LEU A 79 12.56 2.07 6.27
N ARG A 80 13.57 1.54 5.57
CA ARG A 80 14.84 2.26 5.36
C ARG A 80 14.63 3.62 4.68
N ILE A 81 13.88 3.66 3.58
CA ILE A 81 13.59 4.88 2.84
C ILE A 81 12.76 5.86 3.67
N ALA A 82 11.78 5.36 4.44
CA ALA A 82 10.98 6.17 5.35
C ALA A 82 11.85 6.89 6.40
N HIS A 83 12.85 6.20 6.95
CA HIS A 83 13.83 6.78 7.87
C HIS A 83 14.76 7.79 7.19
N LEU A 84 15.39 7.42 6.06
CA LEU A 84 16.35 8.29 5.35
C LEU A 84 15.73 9.61 4.89
N GLY A 85 14.47 9.59 4.47
CA GLY A 85 13.77 10.79 4.03
C GLY A 85 13.52 11.81 5.16
N ARG A 86 13.68 11.42 6.44
CA ARG A 86 13.60 12.36 7.58
C ARG A 86 14.85 13.22 7.69
N ASP A 87 16.00 12.67 7.32
CA ASP A 87 17.30 13.31 7.49
C ASP A 87 17.67 14.21 6.29
N GLY A 88 16.71 14.48 5.40
CA GLY A 88 16.92 15.29 4.19
C GLY A 88 17.71 14.57 3.09
N GLY A 89 17.78 13.24 3.14
CA GLY A 89 18.43 12.43 2.10
C GLY A 89 17.77 12.59 0.72
N PHE A 90 18.53 12.30 -0.34
CA PHE A 90 18.03 12.29 -1.72
C PHE A 90 16.94 11.24 -1.96
N GLU A 91 16.92 10.16 -1.17
CA GLU A 91 15.91 9.12 -1.21
C GLU A 91 14.87 9.31 -0.11
N ASN A 92 13.59 9.30 -0.49
CA ASN A 92 12.44 9.43 0.41
C ASN A 92 11.25 8.66 -0.15
N LEU A 93 10.14 8.59 0.59
CA LEU A 93 8.99 7.78 0.18
C LEU A 93 8.40 8.17 -1.18
N SER A 94 8.55 9.42 -1.66
CA SER A 94 8.13 9.80 -3.02
C SER A 94 8.98 9.16 -4.14
N THR A 95 10.17 8.63 -3.83
CA THR A 95 10.95 7.86 -4.82
C THR A 95 10.33 6.48 -5.03
N LEU A 96 9.82 5.86 -3.95
CA LEU A 96 9.20 4.54 -3.94
C LEU A 96 7.74 4.56 -4.41
N PHE A 97 6.94 5.48 -3.88
CA PHE A 97 5.53 5.61 -4.21
C PHE A 97 5.34 6.40 -5.50
N LYS A 98 4.45 5.90 -6.35
CA LYS A 98 4.03 6.58 -7.58
C LYS A 98 2.51 6.80 -7.56
N PRO A 99 2.02 7.88 -8.19
CA PRO A 99 0.59 8.12 -8.30
C PRO A 99 -0.17 6.90 -8.85
N LEU A 100 -1.35 6.65 -8.31
CA LEU A 100 -2.19 5.53 -8.73
C LEU A 100 -2.66 5.73 -10.17
N GLN A 101 -3.08 6.95 -10.50
CA GLN A 101 -3.47 7.38 -11.85
C GLN A 101 -2.28 8.04 -12.57
N ARG A 102 -2.15 7.82 -13.88
CA ARG A 102 -1.01 8.32 -14.67
C ARG A 102 -1.07 9.83 -14.97
N TYR A 103 -2.24 10.44 -14.85
CA TYR A 103 -2.50 11.82 -15.28
C TYR A 103 -3.17 12.61 -14.16
N THR A 104 -2.43 12.91 -13.09
CA THR A 104 -2.85 13.96 -12.14
C THR A 104 -2.33 15.28 -12.68
N CYS A 105 -3.24 16.13 -13.18
CA CYS A 105 -2.93 17.49 -13.57
C CYS A 105 -2.77 18.34 -12.31
N GLY A 106 -1.62 18.26 -11.66
CA GLY A 106 -1.27 18.99 -10.44
C GLY A 106 -0.99 18.11 -9.22
N LEU A 107 -0.36 18.71 -8.19
CA LEU A 107 -0.21 18.09 -6.87
C LEU A 107 -1.59 18.01 -6.20
N GLU A 108 -2.32 16.91 -6.42
CA GLU A 108 -3.58 16.69 -5.69
C GLU A 108 -3.30 16.60 -4.19
N LYS A 109 -4.05 17.37 -3.39
CA LYS A 109 -4.13 17.14 -1.94
C LYS A 109 -4.65 15.71 -1.71
N LEU A 110 -3.96 14.94 -0.87
CA LEU A 110 -4.29 13.54 -0.57
C LEU A 110 -4.28 12.64 -1.82
N GLU A 111 -3.15 12.63 -2.54
CA GLU A 111 -2.96 11.84 -3.75
C GLU A 111 -2.89 10.34 -3.44
N ARG A 112 -3.70 9.54 -4.14
CA ARG A 112 -3.65 8.09 -4.07
C ARG A 112 -2.38 7.60 -4.74
N SER A 113 -1.58 6.82 -4.02
CA SER A 113 -0.26 6.37 -4.43
C SER A 113 -0.11 4.86 -4.27
N LYS A 114 0.81 4.29 -5.05
CA LYS A 114 1.18 2.87 -4.99
C LYS A 114 2.69 2.68 -5.03
N ALA A 115 3.19 1.75 -4.23
CA ALA A 115 4.53 1.18 -4.38
C ALA A 115 4.43 -0.19 -5.06
N ARG A 116 5.47 -0.57 -5.80
CA ARG A 116 5.61 -1.89 -6.42
C ARG A 116 6.79 -2.62 -5.78
N GLY A 117 6.76 -3.94 -5.79
CA GLY A 117 7.97 -4.72 -5.50
C GLY A 117 9.07 -4.46 -6.53
N PHE A 118 10.27 -4.94 -6.21
CA PHE A 118 11.50 -4.63 -6.96
C PHE A 118 11.72 -5.50 -8.20
N ARG A 119 11.02 -6.63 -8.35
CA ARG A 119 11.16 -7.50 -9.52
C ARG A 119 10.61 -6.82 -10.77
N MET A 120 11.22 -7.14 -11.92
CA MET A 120 10.89 -6.54 -13.24
C MET A 120 9.41 -6.71 -13.64
N HIS A 121 8.70 -7.65 -13.04
CA HIS A 121 7.25 -7.81 -13.14
C HIS A 121 6.64 -8.14 -11.78
N SER A 122 6.97 -7.36 -10.74
CA SER A 122 6.43 -7.60 -9.41
C SER A 122 4.90 -7.54 -9.39
N TRP A 123 4.29 -8.56 -8.76
CA TRP A 123 2.86 -8.57 -8.50
C TRP A 123 2.48 -7.88 -7.19
N LEU A 124 3.43 -7.53 -6.32
CA LEU A 124 3.17 -6.88 -5.05
C LEU A 124 2.88 -5.40 -5.24
N ARG A 125 1.80 -4.93 -4.61
CA ARG A 125 1.47 -3.51 -4.49
C ARG A 125 1.14 -3.17 -3.06
N ILE A 126 1.72 -2.07 -2.59
CA ILE A 126 1.32 -1.40 -1.36
C ILE A 126 0.62 -0.11 -1.76
N TYR A 127 -0.54 0.13 -1.17
CA TYR A 127 -1.38 1.30 -1.44
C TYR A 127 -1.30 2.30 -0.30
N ALA A 128 -1.23 3.58 -0.65
CA ALA A 128 -1.08 4.65 0.32
C ALA A 128 -1.75 5.95 -0.14
N ILE A 129 -2.06 6.82 0.81
CA ILE A 129 -2.39 8.22 0.56
C ILE A 129 -1.15 9.06 0.87
N ARG A 130 -0.75 9.90 -0.09
CA ARG A 130 0.36 10.84 0.06
C ARG A 130 -0.12 12.12 0.72
N LEU A 131 0.49 12.47 1.84
CA LEU A 131 0.27 13.75 2.54
C LEU A 131 1.33 14.79 2.14
N SER A 132 2.60 14.38 2.06
CA SER A 132 3.72 15.24 1.63
C SER A 132 4.86 14.41 0.98
N VAL A 133 6.05 14.99 0.78
CA VAL A 133 7.18 14.34 0.09
C VAL A 133 7.65 13.06 0.78
N ASN A 134 7.68 13.04 2.12
CA ASN A 134 8.07 11.86 2.88
C ASN A 134 6.99 11.44 3.89
N HIS A 135 5.73 11.86 3.68
CA HIS A 135 4.65 11.58 4.62
C HIS A 135 3.53 10.82 3.89
N PHE A 136 3.37 9.53 4.24
CA PHE A 136 2.42 8.62 3.62
C PHE A 136 1.63 7.83 4.65
N VAL A 137 0.36 7.59 4.34
CA VAL A 137 -0.55 6.74 5.13
C VAL A 137 -0.87 5.49 4.31
N ILE A 138 -0.37 4.33 4.76
CA ILE A 138 -0.66 3.03 4.14
C ILE A 138 -2.10 2.63 4.43
N THR A 139 -2.81 2.24 3.37
CA THR A 139 -4.21 1.81 3.44
C THR A 139 -4.38 0.31 3.27
N GLY A 140 -3.38 -0.37 2.73
CA GLY A 140 -3.42 -1.81 2.46
C GLY A 140 -2.44 -2.22 1.37
N GLY A 141 -2.59 -3.43 0.86
CA GLY A 141 -1.71 -4.03 -0.12
C GLY A 141 -2.34 -5.24 -0.77
N ALA A 142 -1.89 -5.56 -1.98
CA ALA A 142 -2.41 -6.70 -2.74
C ALA A 142 -1.33 -7.38 -3.58
N ILE A 143 -1.57 -8.68 -3.81
CA ILE A 143 -0.97 -9.44 -4.90
C ILE A 143 -1.89 -9.25 -6.11
N LYS A 144 -1.40 -8.50 -7.11
CA LYS A 144 -2.18 -8.16 -8.30
C LYS A 144 -1.64 -8.92 -9.50
N LEU A 145 -2.39 -9.95 -9.88
CA LEU A 145 -2.07 -10.79 -11.03
C LEU A 145 -2.77 -10.34 -12.32
N THR A 146 -3.58 -9.29 -12.26
CA THR A 146 -4.35 -8.78 -13.40
C THR A 146 -3.83 -7.42 -13.87
N ARG A 147 -4.35 -6.92 -15.01
CA ARG A 147 -3.92 -5.65 -15.60
C ARG A 147 -4.47 -4.44 -14.85
N THR A 148 -5.71 -4.50 -14.41
CA THR A 148 -6.44 -3.42 -13.72
C THR A 148 -6.90 -3.87 -12.33
N MET A 149 -7.27 -2.91 -11.47
CA MET A 149 -7.78 -3.23 -10.12
C MET A 149 -9.28 -3.58 -10.10
N ASN A 150 -9.97 -3.47 -11.24
CA ASN A 150 -11.43 -3.66 -11.34
C ASN A 150 -11.81 -5.09 -11.77
N GLU A 151 -10.82 -5.99 -11.86
CA GLU A 151 -11.01 -7.35 -12.38
C GLU A 151 -11.25 -8.38 -11.28
N ARG A 152 -10.88 -8.08 -10.02
CA ARG A 152 -10.92 -9.02 -8.90
C ARG A 152 -11.38 -8.37 -7.61
N ALA A 153 -12.16 -9.11 -6.83
CA ALA A 153 -12.79 -8.61 -5.61
C ALA A 153 -11.79 -8.09 -4.56
N HIS A 154 -10.65 -8.77 -4.37
CA HIS A 154 -9.62 -8.33 -3.43
C HIS A 154 -8.97 -7.00 -3.85
N LEU A 155 -8.86 -6.74 -5.16
CA LEU A 155 -8.34 -5.47 -5.67
C LEU A 155 -9.36 -4.33 -5.56
N GLU A 156 -10.64 -4.62 -5.80
CA GLU A 156 -11.72 -3.66 -5.58
C GLU A 156 -11.83 -3.26 -4.11
N GLU A 157 -11.64 -4.21 -3.19
CA GLU A 157 -11.63 -3.91 -1.77
C GLU A 157 -10.53 -2.90 -1.41
N GLU A 158 -9.32 -3.08 -1.94
CA GLU A 158 -8.22 -2.14 -1.75
C GLU A 158 -8.51 -0.75 -2.33
N LEU A 159 -9.25 -0.65 -3.45
CA LEU A 159 -9.75 0.64 -3.96
C LEU A 159 -10.73 1.29 -2.98
N ARG A 160 -11.67 0.51 -2.44
CA ARG A 160 -12.65 1.00 -1.44
C ARG A 160 -11.95 1.46 -0.16
N LYS A 161 -10.89 0.78 0.27
CA LYS A 161 -10.02 1.18 1.39
C LYS A 161 -9.34 2.52 1.13
N LEU A 162 -8.69 2.66 -0.03
CA LEU A 162 -8.05 3.90 -0.46
C LEU A 162 -9.02 5.08 -0.44
N ASP A 163 -10.22 4.90 -1.00
CA ASP A 163 -11.24 5.95 -1.04
C ASP A 163 -11.78 6.29 0.34
N ALA A 164 -12.07 5.29 1.17
CA ALA A 164 -12.54 5.51 2.53
C ALA A 164 -11.52 6.29 3.37
N VAL A 165 -10.23 5.95 3.29
CA VAL A 165 -9.17 6.65 4.02
C VAL A 165 -8.97 8.07 3.49
N ARG A 166 -9.04 8.25 2.16
CA ARG A 166 -8.96 9.59 1.55
C ARG A 166 -10.07 10.49 2.07
N GLU A 167 -11.31 10.01 2.13
CA GLU A 167 -12.44 10.80 2.65
C GLU A 167 -12.31 11.06 4.16
N PHE A 168 -11.86 10.08 4.93
CA PHE A 168 -11.57 10.26 6.36
C PHE A 168 -10.57 11.39 6.61
N LEU A 169 -9.45 11.39 5.88
CA LEU A 169 -8.41 12.41 5.99
C LEU A 169 -8.86 13.81 5.51
N LYS A 170 -9.84 13.88 4.61
CA LYS A 170 -10.42 15.17 4.18
C LYS A 170 -11.30 15.80 5.25
N VAL A 171 -12.07 14.99 5.98
CA VAL A 171 -12.93 15.47 7.07
C VAL A 171 -12.06 15.97 8.22
N ASP A 172 -11.08 15.17 8.63
CA ASP A 172 -10.15 15.52 9.71
C ASP A 172 -9.40 16.83 9.44
N GLN A 173 -8.93 17.04 8.20
CA GLN A 173 -8.33 18.32 7.81
C GLN A 173 -9.33 19.48 7.94
N LYS A 174 -10.60 19.31 7.57
CA LYS A 174 -11.59 20.39 7.70
C LYS A 174 -11.87 20.73 9.16
N ASP A 175 -11.84 19.73 10.04
CA ASP A 175 -12.04 19.94 11.48
C ASP A 175 -10.82 20.64 12.11
N GLU A 176 -9.60 20.36 11.64
CA GLU A 176 -8.38 21.06 12.07
C GLU A 176 -8.28 22.49 11.49
N PHE A 177 -8.73 22.71 10.24
CA PHE A 177 -8.83 24.05 9.63
C PHE A 177 -10.00 24.89 10.18
N GLY A 178 -10.99 24.29 10.85
CA GLY A 178 -12.05 25.00 11.58
C GLY A 178 -11.55 25.76 12.82
N LEU A 179 -10.31 25.51 13.26
CA LEU A 179 -9.66 26.19 14.37
C LEU A 179 -8.77 27.37 13.96
N PHE A 180 -8.56 27.60 12.67
CA PHE A 180 -7.65 28.66 12.17
C PHE A 180 -8.35 29.89 11.57
N GLU A 181 -9.70 29.99 11.60
CA GLU A 181 -10.43 31.22 11.22
C GLU A 181 -10.68 32.19 12.39
N LEU A 182 -10.11 31.95 13.56
CA LEU A 182 -10.19 32.87 14.71
C LEU A 182 -8.79 33.09 15.27
N PHE A 183 -7.95 33.91 14.63
CA PHE A 183 -7.03 34.88 15.23
C PHE A 183 -6.38 35.77 14.16
#